data_AF-A0A7X9MNQ3-F1
#
_entry.id   AF-A0A7X9MNQ3-F1
#
_cell.length_a   1.000
_cell.length_b   1.000
_cell.length_c   1.000
_cell.angle_alpha   90.00
_cell.angle_beta   90.00
_cell.angle_gamma   90.00
#
_symmetry.space_group_name_H-M   'P 1'
#
loop_
_entity.id
_entity.type
_entity.pdbx_description
1 polymer ?
#
loop_
_entity_poly.entity_id
_entity_poly.type
_entity_poly.pdbx_seq_one_letter_code
_entity_poly.pdbx_strand_id
1 'polypeptide(L)'
;MRTVVVPHPSGSGAVRGASTVTVDENGTPDAAVRQHRDLAAAVADIEATDRPRWVWTSTSSVYGELLRAGVRVQRCHDLATTGAILSMREGLPPPPADDPVDERPGLFDAAPAVDLDTVISRFADQRRRIAGDPRLELLVAAESAGTLAAAEMGFGGLPFSAESHRRHLERTLGPRPTGYEMPAGIVAVTEEIGSAFGRPVNPASHTEVLDAFRREGIEVQSTRKHILQEIDHPAVPLLLRHRDLAKLFSTNGWHWLDTWVHGNRFRPVYVPGAVVSGRWASRGGGALQIPKALRSSVVADPGWTFVVADAGQLEPRILAAMSGDPRMVAAAGEDDLYAPVAATAFAGDRAKAKVAVLGVLYGATSGDSRSLLAVLRKSFPDAVEFVERAAKAGERGEVVHSWLGRACPPAPPGFQSGPDVRARGRFTRNFVVQATAAEWALCLLAELRRRLTTDPDPTAGELVFFQHDEVVVHTRNPALASAHISASVDVATRLMFGNTRVRFPMKTAVRTTYADDPE
;
A
#
# COMPACT_ATOMS: atom_id res chain seq x y z
N MET A 1 -12.86 -9.21 -25.46
CA MET A 1 -14.27 -8.98 -25.11
C MET A 1 -14.37 -8.21 -23.80
N ARG A 2 -15.31 -7.27 -23.70
CA ARG A 2 -15.58 -6.49 -22.48
C ARG A 2 -17.08 -6.55 -22.20
N THR A 3 -17.45 -6.62 -20.92
CA THR A 3 -18.85 -6.71 -20.51
C THR A 3 -19.11 -5.65 -19.46
N VAL A 4 -19.97 -4.70 -19.79
CA VAL A 4 -20.46 -3.70 -18.84
C VAL A 4 -21.51 -4.36 -17.96
N VAL A 5 -21.41 -4.14 -16.65
CA VAL A 5 -22.39 -4.62 -15.67
C VAL A 5 -22.83 -3.47 -14.77
N VAL A 6 -24.15 -3.33 -14.63
CA VAL A 6 -24.79 -2.37 -13.72
C VAL A 6 -25.76 -3.14 -12.82
N PRO A 7 -25.45 -3.29 -11.52
CA PRO A 7 -26.39 -3.84 -10.55
C PRO A 7 -27.65 -2.96 -10.45
N HIS A 8 -28.82 -3.59 -10.37
CA HIS A 8 -30.08 -2.87 -10.10
C HIS A 8 -30.08 -2.26 -8.68
N PRO A 9 -30.93 -1.29 -8.35
CA PRO A 9 -31.05 -0.79 -6.97
C PRO A 9 -31.33 -1.92 -5.97
N SER A 10 -30.70 -1.88 -4.80
CA SER A 10 -30.92 -2.88 -3.74
C SER A 10 -32.36 -2.82 -3.24
N GLY A 11 -33.15 -3.86 -3.47
CA GLY A 11 -34.49 -4.01 -2.88
C GLY A 11 -34.43 -4.59 -1.47
N SER A 12 -35.46 -4.38 -0.66
CA SER A 12 -35.57 -4.96 0.67
C SER A 12 -35.72 -6.50 0.59
N GLY A 13 -34.60 -7.23 0.61
CA GLY A 13 -34.57 -8.67 0.87
C GLY A 13 -34.55 -9.61 -0.35
N ALA A 14 -34.37 -9.13 -1.57
CA ALA A 14 -34.25 -9.97 -2.77
C ALA A 14 -32.80 -10.07 -3.28
N VAL A 15 -32.50 -11.18 -3.97
CA VAL A 15 -31.32 -11.30 -4.83
C VAL A 15 -31.30 -10.10 -5.79
N ARG A 16 -30.15 -9.41 -5.85
CA ARG A 16 -30.00 -8.20 -6.66
C ARG A 16 -29.86 -8.57 -8.13
N GLY A 17 -30.72 -8.01 -8.98
CA GLY A 17 -30.59 -8.15 -10.43
C GLY A 17 -29.48 -7.28 -11.01
N ALA A 18 -29.22 -7.43 -12.31
CA ALA A 18 -28.25 -6.63 -13.04
C ALA A 18 -28.61 -6.46 -14.51
N SER A 19 -28.15 -5.37 -15.12
CA SER A 19 -28.12 -5.21 -16.57
C SER A 19 -26.70 -5.45 -17.06
N THR A 20 -26.54 -6.24 -18.13
CA THR A 20 -25.24 -6.42 -18.78
C THR A 20 -25.32 -6.12 -20.27
N VAL A 21 -24.24 -5.57 -20.82
CA VAL A 21 -24.08 -5.44 -22.26
C VAL A 21 -22.62 -5.69 -22.65
N THR A 22 -22.42 -6.41 -23.74
CA THR A 22 -21.07 -6.59 -24.30
C THR A 22 -20.73 -5.37 -25.15
N VAL A 23 -19.48 -4.93 -25.04
CA VAL A 23 -18.96 -3.77 -25.76
C VAL A 23 -17.63 -4.10 -26.42
N ASP A 24 -17.34 -3.42 -27.52
CA ASP A 24 -16.06 -3.48 -28.20
C ASP A 24 -14.93 -2.80 -27.39
N GLU A 25 -13.75 -2.62 -28.00
CA GLU A 25 -12.62 -1.96 -27.35
C GLU A 25 -12.74 -0.45 -27.16
N ASN A 26 -13.69 0.18 -27.86
CA ASN A 26 -13.97 1.61 -27.83
C ASN A 26 -15.19 1.94 -26.96
N GLY A 27 -15.89 0.92 -26.45
CA GLY A 27 -17.11 1.07 -25.65
C GLY A 27 -18.39 1.13 -26.47
N THR A 28 -18.37 0.73 -27.74
CA THR A 28 -19.58 0.60 -28.56
C THR A 28 -20.29 -0.71 -28.22
N PRO A 29 -21.61 -0.71 -27.92
CA PRO A 29 -22.37 -1.94 -27.73
C PRO A 29 -22.34 -2.84 -28.96
N ASP A 30 -21.96 -4.11 -28.78
CA ASP A 30 -21.93 -5.13 -29.84
C ASP A 30 -23.10 -6.13 -29.76
N ALA A 31 -23.90 -6.03 -28.70
CA ALA A 31 -25.04 -6.89 -28.41
C ALA A 31 -26.18 -6.12 -27.72
N ALA A 32 -27.38 -6.70 -27.73
CA ALA A 32 -28.51 -6.18 -26.98
C ALA A 32 -28.27 -6.29 -25.46
N VAL A 33 -28.79 -5.31 -24.72
CA VAL A 33 -28.77 -5.32 -23.24
C VAL A 33 -29.51 -6.56 -22.72
N ARG A 34 -28.86 -7.30 -21.82
CA ARG A 34 -29.44 -8.46 -21.13
C ARG A 34 -29.80 -8.08 -19.70
N GLN A 35 -31.00 -8.44 -19.28
CA GLN A 35 -31.49 -8.25 -17.93
C GLN A 35 -31.39 -9.56 -17.16
N HIS A 36 -30.79 -9.50 -15.97
CA HIS A 36 -30.57 -10.63 -15.09
C HIS A 36 -31.30 -10.42 -13.78
N ARG A 37 -31.92 -11.47 -13.27
CA ARG A 37 -32.58 -11.46 -11.96
C ARG A 37 -31.59 -11.65 -10.80
N ASP A 38 -30.41 -12.17 -11.12
CA ASP A 38 -29.34 -12.46 -10.17
C ASP A 38 -28.00 -12.00 -10.75
N LEU A 39 -27.43 -10.98 -10.13
CA LEU A 39 -26.13 -10.41 -10.46
C LEU A 39 -25.02 -11.44 -10.32
N ALA A 40 -24.99 -12.18 -9.20
CA ALA A 40 -23.90 -13.11 -8.91
C ALA A 40 -23.92 -14.29 -9.87
N ALA A 41 -25.10 -14.88 -10.10
CA ALA A 41 -25.25 -15.98 -11.06
C ALA A 41 -24.87 -15.54 -12.48
N ALA A 42 -25.34 -14.37 -12.92
CA ALA A 42 -25.02 -13.85 -14.25
C ALA A 42 -23.51 -13.60 -14.43
N VAL A 43 -22.85 -13.00 -13.43
CA VAL A 43 -21.41 -12.77 -13.47
C VAL A 43 -20.65 -14.10 -13.45
N ALA A 44 -21.07 -15.08 -12.65
CA ALA A 44 -20.44 -16.39 -12.59
C ALA A 44 -20.52 -17.12 -13.95
N ASP A 45 -21.69 -17.15 -14.58
CA ASP A 45 -21.90 -17.83 -15.86
C ASP A 45 -21.08 -17.20 -16.99
N ILE A 46 -21.06 -15.86 -17.06
CA ILE A 46 -20.29 -15.11 -18.06
C ILE A 46 -18.78 -15.25 -17.80
N GLU A 47 -18.34 -15.19 -16.54
CA GLU A 47 -16.92 -15.37 -16.19
C GLU A 47 -16.43 -16.80 -16.52
N ALA A 48 -17.26 -17.82 -16.28
CA ALA A 48 -16.93 -19.20 -16.59
C ALA A 48 -16.80 -19.45 -18.10
N THR A 49 -17.67 -18.81 -18.90
CA THR A 49 -17.76 -19.03 -20.35
C THR A 49 -16.76 -18.14 -21.11
N ASP A 50 -16.75 -16.84 -20.84
CA ASP A 50 -16.09 -15.86 -21.71
C ASP A 50 -14.89 -15.15 -21.06
N ARG A 51 -14.78 -15.18 -19.72
CA ARG A 51 -13.75 -14.46 -18.93
C ARG A 51 -13.55 -13.01 -19.41
N PRO A 52 -14.61 -12.20 -19.52
CA PRO A 52 -14.48 -10.86 -20.08
C PRO A 52 -13.59 -9.97 -19.20
N ARG A 53 -13.24 -8.80 -19.72
CA ARG A 53 -12.89 -7.68 -18.84
C ARG A 53 -14.19 -6.99 -18.44
N TRP A 54 -14.55 -7.13 -17.16
CA TRP A 54 -15.73 -6.49 -16.59
C TRP A 54 -15.58 -4.97 -16.55
N VAL A 55 -16.62 -4.22 -16.87
CA VAL A 55 -16.63 -2.75 -16.76
C VAL A 55 -17.75 -2.36 -15.81
N TRP A 56 -17.41 -1.63 -14.75
CA TRP A 56 -18.37 -1.19 -13.74
C TRP A 56 -17.97 0.18 -13.18
N THR A 57 -18.89 0.82 -12.45
CA THR A 57 -18.68 2.15 -11.85
C THR A 57 -17.51 2.16 -10.87
N SER A 58 -17.50 1.22 -9.93
CA SER A 58 -16.44 1.02 -8.96
C SER A 58 -16.42 -0.43 -8.48
N THR A 59 -15.24 -0.97 -8.23
CA THR A 59 -15.05 -2.31 -7.67
C THR A 59 -15.61 -2.38 -6.26
N SER A 60 -15.54 -1.29 -5.48
CA SER A 60 -16.06 -1.25 -4.10
C SER A 60 -17.58 -1.41 -4.03
N SER A 61 -18.31 -1.02 -5.08
CA SER A 61 -19.79 -1.08 -5.10
C SER A 61 -20.35 -2.39 -5.66
N VAL A 62 -19.56 -3.14 -6.43
CA VAL A 62 -20.01 -4.36 -7.12
C VAL A 62 -19.36 -5.61 -6.54
N TYR A 63 -18.05 -5.60 -6.33
CA TYR A 63 -17.30 -6.84 -6.17
C TYR A 63 -17.45 -7.48 -4.79
N GLY A 64 -17.70 -6.70 -3.73
CA GLY A 64 -17.98 -7.23 -2.40
C GLY A 64 -19.22 -8.15 -2.35
N GLU A 65 -20.26 -7.83 -3.13
CA GLU A 65 -21.46 -8.66 -3.25
C GLU A 65 -21.17 -9.97 -3.98
N LEU A 66 -20.37 -9.91 -5.05
CA LEU A 66 -19.92 -11.08 -5.80
C LEU A 66 -19.06 -12.01 -4.92
N LEU A 67 -18.12 -11.45 -4.16
CA LEU A 67 -17.28 -12.22 -3.23
C LEU A 67 -18.10 -12.94 -2.16
N ARG A 68 -19.12 -12.28 -1.59
CA ARG A 68 -20.07 -12.90 -0.65
C ARG A 68 -20.85 -14.07 -1.27
N ALA A 69 -21.12 -14.01 -2.57
CA ALA A 69 -21.75 -15.09 -3.33
C ALA A 69 -20.75 -16.15 -3.85
N GLY A 70 -19.46 -16.04 -3.52
CA GLY A 70 -18.42 -16.97 -3.96
C GLY A 70 -17.93 -16.76 -5.40
N VAL A 71 -18.24 -15.62 -6.01
CA VAL A 71 -17.89 -15.28 -7.39
C VAL A 71 -16.64 -14.40 -7.41
N ARG A 72 -15.57 -14.88 -8.08
CA ARG A 72 -14.35 -14.11 -8.35
C ARG A 72 -14.22 -13.86 -9.84
N VAL A 73 -13.80 -12.67 -10.23
CA VAL A 73 -13.60 -12.30 -11.65
C VAL A 73 -12.13 -12.10 -11.96
N GLN A 74 -11.66 -12.45 -13.15
CA GLN A 74 -10.24 -12.34 -13.48
C GLN A 74 -9.82 -10.89 -13.71
N ARG A 75 -10.62 -10.11 -14.45
CA ARG A 75 -10.23 -8.79 -14.96
C ARG A 75 -11.38 -7.81 -14.89
N CYS A 76 -11.08 -6.57 -14.51
CA CYS A 76 -12.03 -5.47 -14.63
C CYS A 76 -11.37 -4.23 -15.27
N HIS A 77 -12.22 -3.24 -15.53
CA HIS A 77 -11.92 -1.84 -15.81
C HIS A 77 -12.76 -1.05 -14.82
N ASP A 78 -12.09 -0.48 -13.81
CA ASP A 78 -12.74 0.31 -12.76
C ASP A 78 -12.87 1.77 -13.23
N LEU A 79 -14.10 2.22 -13.48
CA LEU A 79 -14.33 3.58 -13.99
C LEU A 79 -13.91 4.66 -12.99
N ALA A 80 -14.10 4.45 -11.69
CA ALA A 80 -13.76 5.42 -10.65
C ALA A 80 -12.24 5.60 -10.56
N THR A 81 -11.48 4.51 -10.43
CA THR A 81 -10.01 4.57 -10.36
C THR A 81 -9.40 5.08 -11.66
N THR A 82 -9.93 4.66 -12.81
CA THR A 82 -9.49 5.18 -14.11
C THR A 82 -9.77 6.67 -14.24
N GLY A 83 -10.96 7.11 -13.81
CA GLY A 83 -11.34 8.52 -13.79
C GLY A 83 -10.38 9.35 -12.95
N ALA A 84 -10.02 8.89 -11.76
CA ALA A 84 -9.06 9.57 -10.89
C ALA A 84 -7.68 9.75 -11.54
N ILE A 85 -7.16 8.72 -12.23
CA ILE A 85 -5.89 8.80 -12.96
C ILE A 85 -5.96 9.85 -14.07
N LEU A 86 -7.03 9.84 -14.87
CA LEU A 86 -7.20 10.75 -15.99
C LEU A 86 -7.46 12.20 -15.54
N SER A 87 -8.28 12.41 -14.51
CA SER A 87 -8.48 13.73 -13.89
C SER A 87 -7.17 14.33 -13.39
N MET A 88 -6.34 13.51 -12.73
CA MET A 88 -5.06 14.00 -12.23
C MET A 88 -4.11 14.40 -13.37
N ARG A 89 -4.13 13.68 -14.50
CA ARG A 89 -3.37 14.04 -15.71
C ARG A 89 -3.82 15.36 -16.32
N GLU A 90 -5.09 15.74 -16.15
CA GLU A 90 -5.64 17.02 -16.59
C GLU A 90 -5.42 18.15 -15.58
N GLY A 91 -4.73 17.88 -14.46
CA GLY A 91 -4.53 18.86 -13.39
C GLY A 91 -5.80 19.15 -12.59
N LEU A 92 -6.84 18.32 -12.74
CA LEU A 92 -8.06 18.42 -11.96
C LEU A 92 -7.89 17.62 -10.66
N PRO A 93 -8.44 18.10 -9.52
CA PRO A 93 -8.52 17.26 -8.34
C PRO A 93 -9.26 15.97 -8.71
N PRO A 94 -8.78 14.79 -8.25
CA PRO A 94 -9.51 13.57 -8.48
C PRO A 94 -10.92 13.74 -7.89
N PRO A 95 -11.96 13.18 -8.53
CA PRO A 95 -13.28 13.13 -7.90
C PRO A 95 -13.13 12.50 -6.51
N PRO A 96 -13.90 12.95 -5.50
CA PRO A 96 -13.88 12.31 -4.20
C PRO A 96 -14.09 10.81 -4.41
N ALA A 97 -13.22 9.99 -3.81
CA ALA A 97 -13.43 8.55 -3.83
C ALA A 97 -14.81 8.29 -3.23
N ASP A 98 -15.59 7.42 -3.87
CA ASP A 98 -16.80 6.90 -3.23
C ASP A 98 -16.37 6.37 -1.86
N ASP A 99 -17.03 6.82 -0.79
CA ASP A 99 -16.73 6.31 0.54
C ASP A 99 -16.81 4.78 0.47
N PRO A 100 -15.78 4.05 0.96
CA PRO A 100 -15.88 2.61 1.00
C PRO A 100 -17.16 2.27 1.74
N VAL A 101 -18.03 1.49 1.09
CA VAL A 101 -19.32 1.08 1.65
C VAL A 101 -19.04 0.58 3.05
N ASP A 102 -19.58 1.28 4.05
CA ASP A 102 -19.51 0.83 5.42
C ASP A 102 -20.19 -0.54 5.45
N GLU A 103 -19.46 -1.61 5.74
CA GLU A 103 -20.04 -2.97 5.79
C GLU A 103 -21.05 -3.10 6.94
N ARG A 104 -21.14 -2.11 7.82
CA ARG A 104 -22.24 -1.97 8.78
C ARG A 104 -23.50 -1.56 8.00
N PRO A 105 -24.62 -2.32 8.08
CA PRO A 105 -25.84 -1.98 7.35
C PRO A 105 -26.29 -0.57 7.72
N GLY A 106 -26.08 0.38 6.81
CA GLY A 106 -26.56 1.74 6.94
C GLY A 106 -28.06 1.78 6.67
N LEU A 107 -28.78 2.58 7.46
CA LEU A 107 -30.24 2.75 7.32
C LEU A 107 -30.62 3.43 5.98
N PHE A 108 -29.65 3.90 5.18
CA PHE A 108 -29.85 4.65 3.94
C PHE A 108 -28.80 4.34 2.85
N ASP A 109 -28.47 3.07 2.60
CA ASP A 109 -27.59 2.66 1.47
C ASP A 109 -28.31 2.73 0.11
N ALA A 110 -28.83 3.91 -0.23
CA ALA A 110 -29.44 4.21 -1.53
C ALA A 110 -28.60 5.26 -2.26
N ALA A 111 -27.37 4.92 -2.63
CA ALA A 111 -26.71 5.66 -3.70
C ALA A 111 -27.53 5.47 -5.00
N PRO A 112 -27.87 6.54 -5.74
CA PRO A 112 -28.62 6.39 -6.98
C PRO A 112 -27.82 5.50 -7.94
N ALA A 113 -28.45 4.42 -8.39
CA ALA A 113 -27.84 3.52 -9.37
C ALA A 113 -27.57 4.31 -10.66
N VAL A 114 -26.31 4.34 -11.08
CA VAL A 114 -25.91 4.92 -12.37
C VAL A 114 -26.49 4.03 -13.47
N ASP A 115 -27.20 4.61 -14.43
CA ASP A 115 -27.79 3.86 -15.54
C ASP A 115 -26.73 3.28 -16.48
N LEU A 116 -27.11 2.26 -17.24
CA LEU A 116 -26.20 1.52 -18.13
C LEU A 116 -25.59 2.41 -19.22
N ASP A 117 -26.36 3.33 -19.80
CA ASP A 117 -25.88 4.21 -20.88
C ASP A 117 -24.82 5.18 -20.36
N THR A 118 -24.98 5.68 -19.13
CA THR A 118 -23.97 6.49 -18.47
C THR A 118 -22.66 5.71 -18.25
N VAL A 119 -22.74 4.44 -17.84
CA VAL A 119 -21.54 3.60 -17.66
C VAL A 119 -20.82 3.33 -18.99
N ILE A 120 -21.57 3.01 -20.04
CA ILE A 120 -21.03 2.82 -21.40
C ILE A 120 -20.36 4.11 -21.90
N SER A 121 -21.05 5.25 -21.77
CA SER A 121 -20.55 6.56 -22.21
C SER A 121 -19.27 6.96 -21.49
N ARG A 122 -19.22 6.78 -20.16
CA ARG A 122 -18.00 7.02 -19.37
C ARG A 122 -16.86 6.10 -19.78
N PHE A 123 -17.14 4.81 -20.01
CA PHE A 123 -16.14 3.86 -20.48
C PHE A 123 -15.57 4.28 -21.85
N ALA A 124 -16.43 4.61 -22.80
CA ALA A 124 -16.03 5.06 -24.13
C ALA A 124 -15.19 6.34 -24.08
N ASP A 125 -15.56 7.31 -23.22
CA ASP A 125 -14.77 8.52 -23.01
C ASP A 125 -13.36 8.22 -22.48
N GLN A 126 -13.27 7.38 -21.45
CA GLN A 126 -11.98 6.96 -20.90
C GLN A 126 -11.14 6.23 -21.95
N ARG A 127 -11.73 5.35 -22.77
CA ARG A 127 -11.03 4.68 -23.86
C ARG A 127 -10.47 5.66 -24.88
N ARG A 128 -11.23 6.69 -25.29
CA ARG A 128 -10.71 7.74 -26.18
C ARG A 128 -9.52 8.50 -25.58
N ARG A 129 -9.55 8.80 -24.29
CA ARG A 129 -8.49 9.54 -23.58
C ARG A 129 -7.22 8.70 -23.35
N ILE A 130 -7.37 7.38 -23.30
CA ILE A 130 -6.27 6.43 -23.10
C ILE A 130 -5.69 5.94 -24.43
N ALA A 131 -6.49 5.92 -25.50
CA ALA A 131 -6.13 5.37 -26.80
C ALA A 131 -4.81 5.96 -27.33
N GLY A 132 -3.93 5.09 -27.82
CA GLY A 132 -2.62 5.48 -28.36
C GLY A 132 -1.50 5.58 -27.32
N ASP A 133 -1.78 5.37 -26.03
CA ASP A 133 -0.77 5.30 -24.95
C ASP A 133 -0.77 3.90 -24.28
N PRO A 134 0.03 2.94 -24.79
CA PRO A 134 0.09 1.58 -24.24
C PRO A 134 0.54 1.52 -22.77
N ARG A 135 1.31 2.52 -22.33
CA ARG A 135 1.81 2.60 -20.95
C ARG A 135 0.67 3.02 -20.02
N LEU A 136 -0.12 4.01 -20.41
CA LEU A 136 -1.31 4.40 -19.68
C LEU A 136 -2.38 3.30 -19.67
N GLU A 137 -2.52 2.55 -20.77
CA GLU A 137 -3.37 1.34 -20.80
C GLU A 137 -2.95 0.30 -19.76
N LEU A 138 -1.64 0.05 -19.64
CA LEU A 138 -1.10 -0.86 -18.64
C LEU A 138 -1.32 -0.32 -17.22
N LEU A 139 -1.14 0.98 -16.98
CA LEU A 139 -1.41 1.62 -15.69
C LEU A 139 -2.86 1.38 -15.25
N VAL A 140 -3.80 1.66 -16.14
CA VAL A 140 -5.25 1.52 -15.88
C VAL A 140 -5.62 0.06 -15.62
N ALA A 141 -5.05 -0.87 -16.40
CA ALA A 141 -5.26 -2.29 -16.20
C ALA A 141 -4.68 -2.78 -14.85
N ALA A 142 -3.50 -2.30 -14.47
CA ALA A 142 -2.84 -2.67 -13.22
C ALA A 142 -3.56 -2.09 -11.99
N GLU A 143 -4.02 -0.84 -12.05
CA GLU A 143 -4.83 -0.23 -10.99
C GLU A 143 -6.19 -0.92 -10.83
N SER A 144 -6.87 -1.23 -11.93
CA SER A 144 -8.13 -2.01 -11.89
C SER A 144 -7.92 -3.43 -11.33
N ALA A 145 -6.79 -4.08 -11.65
CA ALA A 145 -6.47 -5.35 -11.01
C ALA A 145 -6.13 -5.19 -9.51
N GLY A 146 -5.54 -4.06 -9.14
CA GLY A 146 -5.28 -3.66 -7.77
C GLY A 146 -6.56 -3.52 -6.94
N THR A 147 -7.62 -2.92 -7.49
CA THR A 147 -8.92 -2.83 -6.79
C THR A 147 -9.55 -4.19 -6.53
N LEU A 148 -9.42 -5.15 -7.45
CA LEU A 148 -9.85 -6.53 -7.24
C LEU A 148 -9.04 -7.20 -6.12
N ALA A 149 -7.71 -7.08 -6.15
CA ALA A 149 -6.83 -7.65 -5.12
C ALA A 149 -7.12 -7.06 -3.74
N ALA A 150 -7.34 -5.74 -3.65
CA ALA A 150 -7.71 -5.04 -2.43
C ALA A 150 -9.01 -5.59 -1.83
N ALA A 151 -10.05 -5.74 -2.65
CA ALA A 151 -11.33 -6.29 -2.24
C ALA A 151 -11.22 -7.74 -1.78
N GLU A 152 -10.45 -8.56 -2.49
CA GLU A 152 -10.19 -9.96 -2.11
C GLU A 152 -9.44 -10.10 -0.80
N MET A 153 -8.38 -9.32 -0.59
CA MET A 153 -7.63 -9.34 0.67
C MET A 153 -8.49 -8.82 1.83
N GLY A 154 -9.32 -7.80 1.60
CA GLY A 154 -10.29 -7.35 2.60
C GLY A 154 -11.33 -8.41 2.95
N PHE A 155 -11.81 -9.15 1.94
CA PHE A 155 -12.81 -10.21 2.10
C PHE A 155 -12.26 -11.53 2.65
N GLY A 156 -11.06 -11.95 2.27
CA GLY A 156 -10.40 -13.13 2.82
C GLY A 156 -9.86 -12.84 4.22
N GLY A 157 -9.23 -11.68 4.36
CA GLY A 157 -8.52 -11.24 5.55
C GLY A 157 -7.22 -12.01 5.80
N LEU A 158 -6.31 -11.38 6.53
CA LEU A 158 -5.08 -12.01 6.99
C LEU A 158 -5.38 -12.96 8.17
N PRO A 159 -4.98 -14.25 8.13
CA PRO A 159 -5.11 -15.15 9.28
C PRO A 159 -4.53 -14.55 10.56
N PHE A 160 -5.38 -14.43 11.59
CA PHE A 160 -5.07 -13.72 12.82
C PHE A 160 -5.79 -14.36 14.02
N SER A 161 -5.04 -14.79 15.03
CA SER A 161 -5.58 -15.35 16.26
C SER A 161 -6.04 -14.26 17.22
N ALA A 162 -7.35 -14.06 17.30
CA ALA A 162 -7.95 -13.12 18.26
C ALA A 162 -7.65 -13.52 19.72
N GLU A 163 -7.60 -14.83 19.99
CA GLU A 163 -7.26 -15.38 21.31
C GLU A 163 -5.82 -15.06 21.71
N SER A 164 -4.84 -15.31 20.84
CA SER A 164 -3.44 -14.95 21.11
C SER A 164 -3.26 -13.45 21.32
N HIS A 165 -4.03 -12.63 20.60
CA HIS A 165 -4.01 -11.19 20.80
C HIS A 165 -4.62 -10.77 22.14
N ARG A 166 -5.78 -11.32 22.52
CA ARG A 166 -6.39 -11.07 23.85
C ARG A 166 -5.43 -11.42 24.97
N ARG A 167 -4.80 -12.59 24.91
CA ARG A 167 -3.77 -12.98 25.90
C ARG A 167 -2.57 -12.03 25.92
N HIS A 168 -2.14 -11.53 24.76
CA HIS A 168 -1.07 -10.52 24.70
C HIS A 168 -1.50 -9.22 25.40
N LEU A 169 -2.71 -8.73 25.13
CA LEU A 169 -3.26 -7.54 25.76
C LEU A 169 -3.38 -7.74 27.27
N GLU A 170 -3.97 -8.84 27.72
CA GLU A 170 -4.15 -9.14 29.15
C GLU A 170 -2.82 -9.23 29.90
N ARG A 171 -1.82 -9.90 29.31
CA ARG A 171 -0.47 -9.99 29.88
C ARG A 171 0.24 -8.63 29.98
N THR A 172 -0.05 -7.71 29.05
CA THR A 172 0.71 -6.47 28.89
C THR A 172 0.04 -5.27 29.57
N LEU A 173 -1.29 -5.21 29.52
CA LEU A 173 -2.12 -4.10 30.00
C LEU A 173 -2.96 -4.46 31.24
N GLY A 174 -3.04 -5.74 31.60
CA GLY A 174 -3.97 -6.23 32.63
C GLY A 174 -5.34 -6.61 32.04
N PRO A 175 -6.31 -6.96 32.90
CA PRO A 175 -7.64 -7.38 32.45
C PRO A 175 -8.32 -6.29 31.60
N ARG A 176 -9.17 -6.72 30.67
CA ARG A 176 -9.94 -5.81 29.81
C ARG A 176 -10.80 -4.87 30.67
N PRO A 177 -10.68 -3.54 30.52
CA PRO A 177 -11.56 -2.59 31.20
C PRO A 177 -13.02 -2.81 30.80
N THR A 178 -13.94 -2.69 31.76
CA THR A 178 -15.39 -2.84 31.53
C THR A 178 -16.10 -1.52 31.23
N GLY A 179 -15.38 -0.39 31.28
CA GLY A 179 -15.91 0.97 31.06
C GLY A 179 -14.84 1.91 30.52
N TYR A 180 -14.93 3.19 30.89
CA TYR A 180 -13.99 4.25 30.46
C TYR A 180 -12.68 4.30 31.27
N GLU A 181 -12.44 3.28 32.09
CA GLU A 181 -11.25 3.20 32.93
C GLU A 181 -10.00 2.87 32.11
N MET A 182 -8.85 3.35 32.59
CA MET A 182 -7.56 3.00 32.01
C MET A 182 -7.16 1.58 32.43
N PRO A 183 -6.49 0.81 31.55
CA PRO A 183 -5.97 -0.51 31.90
C PRO A 183 -5.03 -0.46 33.12
N ALA A 184 -5.11 -1.47 33.98
CA ALA A 184 -4.35 -1.55 35.23
C ALA A 184 -2.83 -1.41 35.03
N GLY A 185 -2.29 -1.95 33.94
CA GLY A 185 -0.87 -1.81 33.60
C GLY A 185 -0.44 -0.38 33.29
N ILE A 186 -1.33 0.44 32.71
CA ILE A 186 -1.05 1.87 32.47
C ILE A 186 -1.14 2.66 33.78
N VAL A 187 -2.12 2.34 34.63
CA VAL A 187 -2.28 2.96 35.96
C VAL A 187 -1.03 2.70 36.81
N ALA A 188 -0.59 1.43 36.91
CA ALA A 188 0.59 1.06 37.68
C ALA A 188 1.86 1.80 37.22
N VAL A 189 2.14 1.86 35.91
CA VAL A 189 3.30 2.60 35.41
C VAL A 189 3.18 4.11 35.65
N THR A 190 1.96 4.66 35.63
CA THR A 190 1.72 6.08 35.96
C THR A 190 2.06 6.38 37.42
N GLU A 191 1.72 5.47 38.34
CA GLU A 191 2.09 5.58 39.77
C GLU A 191 3.60 5.41 39.99
N GLU A 192 4.26 4.49 39.27
CA GLU A 192 5.72 4.33 39.27
C GLU A 192 6.43 5.60 38.79
N ILE A 193 5.94 6.24 37.72
CA ILE A 193 6.46 7.52 37.21
C ILE A 193 6.30 8.61 38.27
N GLY A 194 5.13 8.69 38.91
CA GLY A 194 4.91 9.66 39.96
C GLY A 194 5.85 9.47 41.14
N SER A 195 6.09 8.23 41.54
CA SER A 195 7.05 7.88 42.58
C SER A 195 8.48 8.27 42.20
N ALA A 196 8.86 8.09 40.93
CA ALA A 196 10.19 8.46 40.43
C ALA A 196 10.43 9.98 40.44
N PHE A 197 9.40 10.81 40.26
CA PHE A 197 9.47 12.27 40.37
C PHE A 197 9.09 12.81 41.77
N GLY A 198 8.80 11.91 42.72
CA GLY A 198 8.31 12.23 44.06
C GLY A 198 6.94 12.94 44.10
N ARG A 199 6.16 12.90 43.02
CA ARG A 199 4.86 13.58 42.91
C ARG A 199 4.00 12.98 41.78
N PRO A 200 2.67 13.11 41.82
CA PRO A 200 1.83 12.76 40.67
C PRO A 200 2.22 13.56 39.42
N VAL A 201 2.43 12.87 38.30
CA VAL A 201 2.73 13.46 36.98
C VAL A 201 1.88 12.73 35.95
N ASN A 202 1.15 13.44 35.09
CA ASN A 202 0.45 12.84 33.96
C ASN A 202 1.44 12.54 32.81
N PRO A 203 1.76 11.26 32.52
CA PRO A 203 2.75 10.93 31.50
C PRO A 203 2.27 11.18 30.06
N ALA A 204 0.95 11.36 29.86
CA ALA A 204 0.37 11.70 28.57
C ALA A 204 0.49 13.21 28.25
N SER A 205 0.75 14.05 29.26
CA SER A 205 0.90 15.49 29.10
C SER A 205 2.36 15.87 28.87
N HIS A 206 2.69 16.27 27.64
CA HIS A 206 4.03 16.72 27.28
C HIS A 206 4.52 17.85 28.21
N THR A 207 3.64 18.82 28.50
CA THR A 207 3.95 19.95 29.37
C THR A 207 4.28 19.50 30.80
N GLU A 208 3.48 18.61 31.38
CA GLU A 208 3.73 18.13 32.75
C GLU A 208 5.03 17.34 32.86
N VAL A 209 5.36 16.53 31.86
CA VAL A 209 6.63 15.78 31.83
C VAL A 209 7.82 16.74 31.76
N LEU A 210 7.76 17.77 30.89
CA LEU A 210 8.83 18.77 30.81
C LEU A 210 8.97 19.56 32.12
N ASP A 211 7.85 19.92 32.74
CA ASP A 211 7.85 20.63 34.03
C ASP A 211 8.38 19.75 35.17
N ALA A 212 8.12 18.45 35.16
CA ALA A 212 8.65 17.51 36.13
C ALA A 212 10.19 17.45 36.06
N PHE A 213 10.76 17.27 34.87
CA PHE A 213 12.23 17.30 34.68
C PHE A 213 12.84 18.65 35.06
N ARG A 214 12.21 19.77 34.66
CA ARG A 214 12.72 21.11 34.97
C ARG A 214 12.79 21.35 36.49
N ARG A 215 11.84 20.84 37.26
CA ARG A 215 11.82 20.96 38.72
C ARG A 215 12.92 20.17 39.42
N GLU A 216 13.48 19.17 38.75
CA GLU A 216 14.67 18.43 39.22
C GLU A 216 15.97 18.99 38.62
N GLY A 217 15.91 20.15 37.97
CA GLY A 217 17.07 20.83 37.38
C GLY A 217 17.51 20.26 36.05
N ILE A 218 16.71 19.39 35.41
CA ILE A 218 17.02 18.77 34.11
C ILE A 218 16.28 19.54 33.01
N GLU A 219 17.02 20.24 32.15
CA GLU A 219 16.44 20.90 30.98
C GLU A 219 16.25 19.92 29.83
N VAL A 220 14.99 19.71 29.44
CA VAL A 220 14.61 18.83 28.32
C VAL A 220 13.86 19.64 27.27
N GLN A 221 14.35 19.63 26.03
CA GLN A 221 13.73 20.40 24.93
C GLN A 221 12.54 19.66 24.28
N SER A 222 12.46 18.34 24.46
CA SER A 222 11.43 17.50 23.83
C SER A 222 11.27 16.16 24.54
N THR A 223 10.05 15.60 24.56
CA THR A 223 9.79 14.24 25.06
C THR A 223 9.93 13.17 23.96
N ARG A 224 10.64 13.48 22.87
CA ARG A 224 10.97 12.50 21.83
C ARG A 224 11.85 11.39 22.40
N LYS A 225 11.64 10.16 21.90
CA LYS A 225 12.33 8.96 22.41
C LYS A 225 13.84 9.13 22.51
N HIS A 226 14.50 9.58 21.44
CA HIS A 226 15.96 9.68 21.39
C HIS A 226 16.50 10.72 22.38
N ILE A 227 15.81 11.85 22.56
CA ILE A 227 16.18 12.87 23.56
C ILE A 227 16.02 12.32 24.97
N LEU A 228 14.88 11.68 25.27
CA LEU A 228 14.66 11.10 26.59
C LEU A 228 15.69 10.01 26.95
N GLN A 229 16.12 9.22 25.97
CA GLN A 229 17.10 8.15 26.19
C GLN A 229 18.52 8.65 26.52
N GLU A 230 18.82 9.91 26.26
CA GLU A 230 20.10 10.54 26.63
C GLU A 230 20.11 11.01 28.09
N ILE A 231 18.96 11.01 28.77
CA ILE A 231 18.81 11.47 30.15
C ILE A 231 18.96 10.28 31.09
N ASP A 232 19.89 10.38 32.03
CA ASP A 232 20.06 9.41 33.12
C ASP A 232 19.10 9.73 34.27
N HIS A 233 17.86 9.21 34.20
CA HIS A 233 16.84 9.44 35.21
C HIS A 233 15.88 8.23 35.33
N PRO A 234 15.51 7.76 36.55
CA PRO A 234 14.70 6.56 36.75
C PRO A 234 13.31 6.61 36.08
N ALA A 235 12.73 7.81 35.92
CA ALA A 235 11.45 7.96 35.22
C ALA A 235 11.53 7.76 33.69
N VAL A 236 12.71 7.87 33.06
CA VAL A 236 12.86 7.74 31.60
C VAL A 236 12.39 6.38 31.07
N PRO A 237 12.89 5.23 31.56
CA PRO A 237 12.41 3.92 31.10
C PRO A 237 10.91 3.74 31.35
N LEU A 238 10.38 4.30 32.44
CA LEU A 238 8.95 4.24 32.78
C LEU A 238 8.10 5.07 31.83
N LEU A 239 8.52 6.29 31.48
CA LEU A 239 7.85 7.14 30.48
C LEU A 239 7.80 6.47 29.10
N LEU A 240 8.89 5.82 28.70
CA LEU A 240 8.94 5.06 27.44
C LEU A 240 8.00 3.85 27.49
N ARG A 241 7.99 3.10 28.60
CA ARG A 241 7.07 1.98 28.83
C ARG A 241 5.61 2.45 28.81
N HIS A 242 5.27 3.53 29.51
CA HIS A 242 3.93 4.13 29.48
C HIS A 242 3.50 4.45 28.05
N ARG A 243 4.37 5.09 27.25
CA ARG A 243 4.05 5.41 25.85
C ARG A 243 3.80 4.16 25.02
N ASP A 244 4.57 3.10 25.22
CA ASP A 244 4.39 1.84 24.50
C ASP A 244 3.07 1.16 24.90
N LEU A 245 2.70 1.15 26.19
CA LEU A 245 1.41 0.65 26.68
C LEU A 245 0.22 1.47 26.18
N ALA A 246 0.30 2.80 26.28
CA ALA A 246 -0.74 3.72 25.80
C ALA A 246 -0.95 3.59 24.28
N LYS A 247 0.14 3.43 23.52
CA LYS A 247 0.06 3.16 22.08
C LYS A 247 -0.60 1.81 21.80
N LEU A 248 -0.20 0.73 22.51
CA LEU A 248 -0.84 -0.57 22.37
C LEU A 248 -2.34 -0.48 22.64
N PHE A 249 -2.75 0.11 23.76
CA PHE A 249 -4.16 0.24 24.14
C PHE A 249 -4.98 1.05 23.11
N SER A 250 -4.44 2.19 22.66
CA SER A 250 -5.15 3.10 21.75
C SER A 250 -5.21 2.61 20.30
N THR A 251 -4.12 2.01 19.78
CA THR A 251 -3.99 1.69 18.35
C THR A 251 -4.31 0.23 18.05
N ASN A 252 -3.98 -0.69 18.97
CA ASN A 252 -4.04 -2.14 18.76
C ASN A 252 -4.63 -2.85 19.99
N GLY A 253 -5.50 -2.17 20.74
CA GLY A 253 -6.13 -2.70 21.95
C GLY A 253 -7.41 -3.48 21.65
N TRP A 254 -8.22 -3.71 22.68
CA TRP A 254 -9.47 -4.47 22.54
C TRP A 254 -10.46 -3.86 21.55
N HIS A 255 -10.62 -2.53 21.52
CA HIS A 255 -11.51 -1.88 20.55
C HIS A 255 -11.04 -2.11 19.10
N TRP A 256 -9.72 -2.03 18.87
CA TRP A 256 -9.16 -2.36 17.56
C TRP A 256 -9.43 -3.82 17.19
N LEU A 257 -9.20 -4.75 18.12
CA LEU A 257 -9.43 -6.17 17.90
C LEU A 257 -10.90 -6.43 17.51
N ASP A 258 -11.85 -5.89 18.27
CA ASP A 258 -13.28 -6.08 18.02
C ASP A 258 -13.74 -5.42 16.70
N THR A 259 -13.05 -4.36 16.26
CA THR A 259 -13.42 -3.63 15.03
C THR A 259 -12.85 -4.28 13.78
N TRP A 260 -11.64 -4.84 13.83
CA TRP A 260 -10.90 -5.23 12.63
C TRP A 260 -10.65 -6.74 12.51
N VAL A 261 -10.95 -7.52 13.55
CA VAL A 261 -10.75 -8.98 13.54
C VAL A 261 -12.07 -9.71 13.68
N HIS A 262 -12.44 -10.46 12.65
CA HIS A 262 -13.66 -11.26 12.60
C HIS A 262 -13.35 -12.66 12.10
N GLY A 263 -13.84 -13.69 12.81
CA GLY A 263 -13.62 -15.08 12.41
C GLY A 263 -12.14 -15.48 12.34
N ASN A 264 -11.30 -14.98 13.26
CA ASN A 264 -9.83 -15.16 13.23
C ASN A 264 -9.17 -14.69 11.91
N ARG A 265 -9.70 -13.59 11.36
CA ARG A 265 -9.15 -12.89 10.21
C ARG A 265 -9.07 -11.40 10.52
N PHE A 266 -7.88 -10.83 10.38
CA PHE A 266 -7.70 -9.38 10.33
C PHE A 266 -8.11 -8.88 8.95
N ARG A 267 -9.15 -8.04 8.90
CA ARG A 267 -9.82 -7.59 7.67
C ARG A 267 -9.66 -6.08 7.51
N PRO A 268 -8.49 -5.61 7.07
CA PRO A 268 -8.32 -4.19 6.82
C PRO A 268 -9.01 -3.76 5.53
N VAL A 269 -9.33 -2.47 5.45
CA VAL A 269 -9.85 -1.87 4.23
C VAL A 269 -8.70 -1.22 3.48
N TYR A 270 -8.32 -1.81 2.35
CA TYR A 270 -7.33 -1.24 1.44
C TYR A 270 -7.96 -0.14 0.58
N VAL A 271 -7.21 0.93 0.35
CA VAL A 271 -7.59 2.02 -0.54
C VAL A 271 -6.49 2.14 -1.61
N PRO A 272 -6.64 1.43 -2.75
CA PRO A 272 -5.75 1.56 -3.90
C PRO A 272 -5.64 3.00 -4.39
N GLY A 273 -4.45 3.40 -4.84
CA GLY A 273 -4.23 4.74 -5.40
C GLY A 273 -4.43 5.92 -4.44
N ALA A 274 -4.59 5.69 -3.13
CA ALA A 274 -4.92 6.74 -2.16
C ALA A 274 -3.84 7.82 -1.98
N VAL A 275 -2.58 7.45 -2.15
CA VAL A 275 -1.47 8.41 -2.12
C VAL A 275 -1.21 8.91 -3.53
N VAL A 276 -0.79 10.17 -3.67
CA VAL A 276 -0.51 10.80 -4.98
C VAL A 276 0.42 9.98 -5.88
N SER A 277 1.39 9.26 -5.31
CA SER A 277 2.29 8.37 -6.05
C SER A 277 1.64 7.05 -6.50
N GLY A 278 0.36 6.81 -6.21
CA GLY A 278 -0.32 5.54 -6.47
C GLY A 278 -0.13 4.48 -5.38
N ARG A 279 0.62 4.79 -4.31
CA ARG A 279 0.72 3.89 -3.15
C ARG A 279 -0.64 3.72 -2.50
N TRP A 280 -0.89 2.52 -2.01
CA TRP A 280 -2.11 2.19 -1.29
C TRP A 280 -2.08 2.80 0.11
N ALA A 281 -3.26 3.19 0.59
CA ALA A 281 -3.50 3.41 2.00
C ALA A 281 -4.30 2.23 2.56
N SER A 282 -4.42 2.16 3.89
CA SER A 282 -5.33 1.23 4.54
C SER A 282 -6.03 1.91 5.72
N ARG A 283 -7.26 1.51 5.98
CA ARG A 283 -7.91 1.71 7.28
C ARG A 283 -7.81 0.39 8.05
N GLY A 284 -7.59 0.48 9.36
CA GLY A 284 -7.49 -0.71 10.21
C GLY A 284 -6.27 -0.83 11.10
N GLY A 285 -5.55 0.26 11.40
CA GLY A 285 -4.55 0.30 12.47
C GLY A 285 -3.53 -0.86 12.46
N GLY A 286 -2.90 -1.12 11.32
CA GLY A 286 -1.96 -2.25 11.18
C GLY A 286 -1.81 -2.81 9.77
N ALA A 287 -2.60 -2.35 8.81
CA ALA A 287 -2.56 -2.87 7.45
C ALA A 287 -1.58 -2.21 6.48
N LEU A 288 -0.98 -1.08 6.88
CA LEU A 288 0.19 -0.52 6.20
C LEU A 288 1.51 -0.95 6.82
N GLN A 289 1.50 -1.64 7.96
CA GLN A 289 2.64 -2.31 8.56
C GLN A 289 2.15 -3.12 9.75
N ILE A 290 2.38 -4.45 9.76
CA ILE A 290 2.04 -5.30 10.91
C ILE A 290 2.96 -4.90 12.08
N PRO A 291 2.45 -4.18 13.10
CA PRO A 291 3.27 -3.70 14.21
C PRO A 291 3.83 -4.90 14.97
N LYS A 292 5.00 -4.73 15.60
CA LYS A 292 5.65 -5.82 16.36
C LYS A 292 4.71 -6.46 17.40
N ALA A 293 3.83 -5.68 18.02
CA ALA A 293 2.84 -6.14 18.98
C ALA A 293 1.76 -7.08 18.37
N LEU A 294 1.49 -6.98 17.07
CA LEU A 294 0.53 -7.85 16.38
C LEU A 294 1.16 -9.14 15.85
N ARG A 295 2.48 -9.17 15.63
CA ARG A 295 3.15 -10.25 14.88
C ARG A 295 2.91 -11.65 15.46
N SER A 296 2.88 -11.79 16.79
CA SER A 296 2.59 -13.07 17.46
C SER A 296 1.13 -13.52 17.34
N SER A 297 0.25 -12.63 16.90
CA SER A 297 -1.17 -12.92 16.68
C SER A 297 -1.47 -13.22 15.21
N VAL A 298 -0.57 -12.89 14.28
CA VAL A 298 -0.68 -13.31 12.88
C VAL A 298 -0.14 -14.74 12.77
N VAL A 299 -1.05 -15.69 12.63
CA VAL A 299 -0.76 -17.13 12.68
C VAL A 299 -1.49 -17.78 11.52
N ALA A 300 -0.76 -18.58 10.73
CA ALA A 300 -1.31 -19.31 9.61
C ALA A 300 -2.31 -20.37 10.10
N ASP A 301 -3.31 -20.67 9.28
CA ASP A 301 -4.23 -21.78 9.56
C ASP A 301 -3.50 -23.13 9.73
N PRO A 302 -4.09 -24.10 10.46
CA PRO A 302 -3.47 -25.42 10.62
C PRO A 302 -3.12 -26.10 9.29
N GLY A 303 -1.86 -26.50 9.14
CA GLY A 303 -1.34 -27.11 7.91
C GLY A 303 -1.04 -26.13 6.78
N TRP A 304 -1.11 -24.82 7.05
CA TRP A 304 -0.72 -23.75 6.13
C TRP A 304 0.50 -23.01 6.63
N THR A 305 1.10 -22.23 5.74
CA THR A 305 2.22 -21.34 5.99
C THR A 305 1.99 -20.00 5.29
N PHE A 306 2.70 -18.97 5.73
CA PHE A 306 2.87 -17.73 5.00
C PHE A 306 4.15 -17.80 4.18
N VAL A 307 4.07 -17.41 2.91
CA VAL A 307 5.23 -17.00 2.11
C VAL A 307 5.20 -15.48 2.07
N VAL A 308 6.08 -14.86 2.84
CA VAL A 308 6.25 -13.41 2.91
C VAL A 308 7.38 -13.04 1.95
N ALA A 309 7.13 -12.12 1.03
CA ALA A 309 8.12 -11.72 0.04
C ALA A 309 8.23 -10.19 -0.03
N ASP A 310 9.42 -9.66 0.24
CA ASP A 310 9.72 -8.23 0.26
C ASP A 310 10.71 -7.86 -0.86
N ALA A 311 10.45 -6.75 -1.55
CA ALA A 311 11.32 -6.29 -2.63
C ALA A 311 12.54 -5.55 -2.07
N GLY A 312 13.72 -6.18 -2.20
CA GLY A 312 14.95 -5.59 -1.73
C GLY A 312 15.38 -4.38 -2.57
N GLN A 313 15.43 -3.18 -1.95
CA GLN A 313 16.01 -1.98 -2.56
C GLN A 313 15.25 -1.53 -3.83
N LEU A 314 13.90 -1.61 -3.80
CA LEU A 314 13.06 -1.36 -4.97
C LEU A 314 13.31 0.00 -5.62
N GLU A 315 13.22 1.11 -4.87
CA GLU A 315 13.35 2.47 -5.45
C GLU A 315 14.70 2.71 -6.18
N PRO A 316 15.88 2.35 -5.62
CA PRO A 316 17.14 2.38 -6.36
C PRO A 316 17.16 1.55 -7.65
N ARG A 317 16.53 0.36 -7.65
CA ARG A 317 16.46 -0.52 -8.83
C ARG A 317 15.52 0.05 -9.89
N ILE A 318 14.41 0.64 -9.48
CA ILE A 318 13.51 1.40 -10.35
C ILE A 318 14.28 2.55 -11.01
N LEU A 319 15.07 3.32 -10.25
CA LEU A 319 15.91 4.36 -10.83
C LEU A 319 16.91 3.80 -11.85
N ALA A 320 17.55 2.66 -11.56
CA ALA A 320 18.45 2.01 -12.51
C ALA A 320 17.73 1.65 -13.82
N ALA A 321 16.52 1.08 -13.73
CA ALA A 321 15.73 0.68 -14.89
C ALA A 321 15.22 1.88 -15.70
N MET A 322 14.80 2.96 -15.04
CA MET A 322 14.27 4.17 -15.70
C MET A 322 15.37 5.00 -16.36
N SER A 323 16.53 5.12 -15.71
CA SER A 323 17.64 5.94 -16.20
C SER A 323 18.45 5.25 -17.29
N GLY A 324 18.53 3.92 -17.27
CA GLY A 324 19.37 3.16 -18.20
C GLY A 324 20.87 3.37 -17.99
N ASP A 325 21.29 4.00 -16.89
CA ASP A 325 22.71 4.25 -16.57
C ASP A 325 23.46 2.91 -16.56
N PRO A 326 24.45 2.68 -17.44
CA PRO A 326 25.05 1.35 -17.61
C PRO A 326 25.68 0.78 -16.34
N ARG A 327 26.24 1.65 -15.48
CA ARG A 327 26.87 1.22 -14.22
C ARG A 327 25.84 0.97 -13.15
N MET A 328 24.81 1.81 -13.07
CA MET A 328 23.70 1.60 -12.12
C MET A 328 22.90 0.34 -12.48
N VAL A 329 22.66 0.09 -13.77
CA VAL A 329 22.01 -1.12 -14.29
C VAL A 329 22.85 -2.35 -13.97
N ALA A 330 24.18 -2.30 -14.15
CA ALA A 330 25.07 -3.39 -13.77
C ALA A 330 25.02 -3.65 -12.25
N ALA A 331 25.10 -2.59 -11.43
CA ALA A 331 24.98 -2.71 -9.97
C ALA A 331 23.63 -3.30 -9.54
N ALA A 332 22.55 -2.91 -10.20
CA ALA A 332 21.20 -3.43 -9.98
C ALA A 332 20.98 -4.83 -10.59
N GLY A 333 21.97 -5.40 -11.28
CA GLY A 333 21.99 -6.81 -11.67
C GLY A 333 22.43 -7.74 -10.53
N GLU A 334 23.01 -7.20 -9.47
CA GLU A 334 23.46 -7.97 -8.30
C GLU A 334 22.36 -8.04 -7.22
N ASP A 335 22.50 -8.99 -6.28
CA ASP A 335 21.56 -9.13 -5.16
C ASP A 335 21.65 -7.96 -4.17
N ASP A 336 22.85 -7.40 -3.97
CA ASP A 336 23.07 -6.19 -3.16
C ASP A 336 23.56 -5.02 -4.02
N LEU A 337 22.63 -4.17 -4.46
CA LEU A 337 22.92 -3.02 -5.32
C LEU A 337 23.98 -2.07 -4.73
N TYR A 338 24.03 -1.94 -3.40
CA TYR A 338 24.93 -0.98 -2.76
C TYR A 338 26.39 -1.43 -2.77
N ALA A 339 26.68 -2.73 -2.84
CA ALA A 339 28.06 -3.22 -2.84
C ALA A 339 28.81 -2.82 -4.14
N PRO A 340 28.28 -3.05 -5.36
CA PRO A 340 28.90 -2.54 -6.59
C PRO A 340 28.98 -1.01 -6.65
N VAL A 341 27.97 -0.30 -6.16
CA VAL A 341 28.00 1.18 -6.06
C VAL A 341 29.13 1.64 -5.14
N ALA A 342 29.31 0.98 -4.00
CA ALA A 342 30.38 1.28 -3.06
C ALA A 342 31.76 1.02 -3.64
N ALA A 343 31.96 -0.11 -4.32
CA ALA A 343 33.20 -0.42 -5.00
C ALA A 343 33.54 0.62 -6.09
N THR A 344 32.53 1.06 -6.83
CA THR A 344 32.70 2.02 -7.95
C THR A 344 32.99 3.45 -7.47
N ALA A 345 32.32 3.91 -6.41
CA ALA A 345 32.27 5.33 -6.07
C ALA A 345 32.73 5.68 -4.64
N PHE A 346 32.84 4.70 -3.73
CA PHE A 346 33.02 4.97 -2.30
C PHE A 346 34.11 4.13 -1.64
N ALA A 347 35.10 3.67 -2.41
CA ALA A 347 36.21 2.86 -1.90
C ALA A 347 35.74 1.62 -1.09
N GLY A 348 34.61 1.01 -1.49
CA GLY A 348 34.02 -0.14 -0.80
C GLY A 348 33.13 0.20 0.40
N ASP A 349 32.97 1.48 0.77
CA ASP A 349 32.11 1.89 1.88
C ASP A 349 30.61 1.80 1.51
N ARG A 350 30.02 0.65 1.83
CA ARG A 350 28.61 0.34 1.58
C ARG A 350 27.64 1.30 2.28
N ALA A 351 27.98 1.75 3.49
CA ALA A 351 27.12 2.65 4.25
C ALA A 351 27.04 4.02 3.56
N LYS A 352 28.19 4.56 3.11
CA LYS A 352 28.23 5.79 2.31
C LYS A 352 27.49 5.65 0.99
N ALA A 353 27.67 4.53 0.28
CA ALA A 353 26.94 4.27 -0.97
C ALA A 353 25.42 4.29 -0.77
N LYS A 354 24.92 3.63 0.28
CA LYS A 354 23.50 3.65 0.63
C LYS A 354 23.00 5.06 0.92
N VAL A 355 23.70 5.81 1.77
CA VAL A 355 23.34 7.20 2.11
C VAL A 355 23.32 8.08 0.86
N ALA A 356 24.33 7.95 0.00
CA ALA A 356 24.44 8.74 -1.21
C ALA A 356 23.28 8.47 -2.19
N VAL A 357 22.97 7.20 -2.47
CA VAL A 357 21.88 6.81 -3.39
C VAL A 357 20.52 7.27 -2.85
N LEU A 358 20.26 7.08 -1.54
CA LEU A 358 19.03 7.59 -0.93
C LEU A 358 18.98 9.12 -0.91
N GLY A 359 20.13 9.79 -0.79
CA GLY A 359 20.25 11.25 -0.91
C GLY A 359 19.89 11.76 -2.31
N VAL A 360 20.32 11.05 -3.36
CA VAL A 360 19.92 11.33 -4.75
C VAL A 360 18.42 11.22 -4.90
N LEU A 361 17.84 10.10 -4.45
CA LEU A 361 16.41 9.78 -4.58
C LEU A 361 15.52 10.78 -3.84
N TYR A 362 15.86 11.13 -2.59
CA TYR A 362 15.01 11.97 -1.73
C TYR A 362 15.35 13.46 -1.72
N GLY A 363 16.39 13.87 -2.46
CA GLY A 363 16.79 15.27 -2.53
C GLY A 363 17.40 15.81 -1.23
N ALA A 364 18.04 14.96 -0.43
CA ALA A 364 18.78 15.40 0.75
C ALA A 364 20.04 16.17 0.33
N THR A 365 20.12 17.46 0.68
CA THR A 365 21.19 18.38 0.23
C THR A 365 21.99 19.02 1.37
N SER A 366 21.83 18.51 2.60
CA SER A 366 22.47 19.00 3.82
C SER A 366 23.70 18.17 4.24
N GLY A 367 24.70 18.86 4.80
CA GLY A 367 25.91 18.25 5.38
C GLY A 367 26.74 17.42 4.40
N ASP A 368 27.29 16.31 4.89
CA ASP A 368 28.10 15.33 4.14
C ASP A 368 27.40 14.76 2.89
N SER A 369 26.07 14.84 2.81
CA SER A 369 25.31 14.38 1.64
C SER A 369 25.72 15.11 0.36
N ARG A 370 26.13 16.38 0.43
CA ARG A 370 26.50 17.16 -0.76
C ARG A 370 27.78 16.67 -1.42
N SER A 371 28.79 16.28 -0.63
CA SER A 371 30.04 15.74 -1.17
C SER A 371 29.82 14.34 -1.75
N LEU A 372 29.01 13.50 -1.08
CA LEU A 372 28.62 12.18 -1.59
C LEU A 372 27.85 12.26 -2.92
N LEU A 373 26.97 13.24 -3.06
CA LEU A 373 26.23 13.49 -4.30
C LEU A 373 27.14 13.86 -5.48
N ALA A 374 28.19 14.66 -5.24
CA ALA A 374 29.14 15.03 -6.29
C ALA A 374 29.88 13.79 -6.83
N VAL A 375 30.24 12.86 -5.94
CA VAL A 375 30.89 11.60 -6.30
C VAL A 375 29.94 10.68 -7.08
N LEU A 376 28.66 10.58 -6.65
CA LEU A 376 27.65 9.84 -7.41
C LEU A 376 27.41 10.45 -8.80
N ARG A 377 27.30 11.77 -8.92
CA ARG A 377 27.08 12.43 -10.22
C ARG A 377 28.19 12.14 -11.22
N LYS A 378 29.44 12.03 -10.75
CA LYS A 378 30.58 11.63 -11.61
C LYS A 378 30.52 10.15 -12.00
N SER A 379 30.03 9.30 -11.11
CA SER A 379 30.09 7.84 -11.26
C SER A 379 28.88 7.26 -12.00
N PHE A 380 27.71 7.89 -11.84
CA PHE A 380 26.39 7.48 -12.36
C PHE A 380 25.62 8.72 -12.90
N PRO A 381 26.13 9.38 -13.96
CA PRO A 381 25.61 10.65 -14.43
C PRO A 381 24.16 10.56 -14.91
N ASP A 382 23.78 9.51 -15.64
CA ASP A 382 22.45 9.40 -16.26
C ASP A 382 21.39 9.17 -15.18
N ALA A 383 21.71 8.39 -14.14
CA ALA A 383 20.82 8.17 -13.00
C ALA A 383 20.57 9.47 -12.21
N VAL A 384 21.61 10.27 -11.98
CA VAL A 384 21.48 11.55 -11.28
C VAL A 384 20.73 12.57 -12.15
N GLU A 385 21.05 12.65 -13.44
CA GLU A 385 20.38 13.56 -14.37
C GLU A 385 18.88 13.23 -14.49
N PHE A 386 18.51 11.94 -14.49
CA PHE A 386 17.12 11.52 -14.57
C PHE A 386 16.25 12.17 -13.49
N VAL A 387 16.65 12.06 -12.22
CA VAL A 387 15.89 12.60 -11.09
C VAL A 387 16.03 14.13 -10.97
N GLU A 388 17.15 14.70 -11.45
CA GLU A 388 17.32 16.16 -11.53
C GLU A 388 16.42 16.79 -12.60
N ARG A 389 16.17 16.09 -13.71
CA ARG A 389 15.24 16.56 -14.74
C ARG A 389 13.82 16.66 -14.19
N ALA A 390 13.39 15.65 -13.43
CA ALA A 390 12.11 15.68 -12.72
C ALA A 390 12.03 16.81 -11.68
N ALA A 391 13.12 17.05 -10.94
CA ALA A 391 13.20 18.15 -10.00
C ALA A 391 13.05 19.51 -10.69
N LYS A 392 13.84 19.77 -11.75
CA LYS A 392 13.81 21.01 -12.52
C LYS A 392 12.46 21.25 -13.20
N ALA A 393 11.81 20.18 -13.70
CA ALA A 393 10.44 20.27 -14.23
C ALA A 393 9.46 20.73 -13.15
N GLY A 394 9.51 20.12 -11.96
CA GLY A 394 8.71 20.55 -10.82
C GLY A 394 8.97 22.01 -10.41
N GLU A 395 10.23 22.43 -10.39
CA GLU A 395 10.63 23.82 -10.10
C GLU A 395 10.08 24.82 -11.14
N ARG A 396 9.86 24.39 -12.39
CA ARG A 396 9.18 25.18 -13.43
C ARG A 396 7.64 25.11 -13.36
N GLY A 397 7.10 24.37 -12.40
CA GLY A 397 5.65 24.17 -12.24
C GLY A 397 5.05 23.12 -13.18
N GLU A 398 5.88 22.35 -13.89
CA GLU A 398 5.42 21.32 -14.81
C GLU A 398 4.85 20.10 -14.06
N VAL A 399 3.97 19.36 -14.74
CA VAL A 399 3.48 18.05 -14.28
C VAL A 399 4.49 16.99 -14.67
N VAL A 400 4.95 16.23 -13.69
CA VAL A 400 5.85 15.08 -13.89
C VAL A 400 5.02 13.80 -13.91
N HIS A 401 5.36 12.91 -14.83
CA HIS A 401 4.74 11.60 -14.96
C HIS A 401 5.70 10.49 -14.53
N SER A 402 5.16 9.44 -13.92
CA SER A 402 5.83 8.16 -13.71
C SER A 402 6.06 7.42 -15.04
N TRP A 403 6.67 6.23 -14.96
CA TRP A 403 6.94 5.41 -16.14
C TRP A 403 5.69 5.01 -16.93
N LEU A 404 4.62 4.57 -16.25
CA LEU A 404 3.35 4.21 -16.91
C LEU A 404 2.40 5.40 -17.12
N GLY A 405 2.81 6.61 -16.74
CA GLY A 405 2.08 7.84 -17.07
C GLY A 405 1.23 8.41 -15.94
N ARG A 406 1.30 7.92 -14.71
CA ARG A 406 0.66 8.58 -13.56
C ARG A 406 1.20 9.99 -13.39
N ALA A 407 0.32 10.99 -13.39
CA ALA A 407 0.68 12.39 -13.17
C ALA A 407 0.80 12.72 -11.68
N CYS A 408 1.75 13.58 -11.33
CA CYS A 408 1.75 14.23 -10.03
C CYS A 408 0.70 15.36 -9.97
N PRO A 409 0.23 15.77 -8.78
CA PRO A 409 -0.63 16.95 -8.64
C PRO A 409 -0.01 18.20 -9.27
N PRO A 410 -0.80 19.12 -9.87
CA PRO A 410 -0.27 20.36 -10.41
C PRO A 410 0.37 21.21 -9.30
N ALA A 411 1.19 22.20 -9.69
CA ALA A 411 1.74 23.14 -8.74
C ALA A 411 0.59 23.95 -8.08
N PRO A 412 0.65 24.20 -6.77
CA PRO A 412 -0.38 24.99 -6.09
C PRO A 412 -0.38 26.44 -6.63
N PRO A 413 -1.53 27.13 -6.59
CA PRO A 413 -1.58 28.56 -6.90
C PRO A 413 -0.57 29.33 -6.04
N GLY A 414 0.20 30.24 -6.65
CA GLY A 414 1.15 31.08 -5.92
C GLY A 414 2.49 30.42 -5.56
N PHE A 415 2.88 29.28 -6.16
CA PHE A 415 4.15 28.57 -5.88
C PHE A 415 5.45 29.36 -6.18
N GLN A 416 5.34 30.64 -6.57
CA GLN A 416 6.39 31.48 -7.17
C GLN A 416 7.56 31.86 -6.22
N SER A 417 7.55 31.40 -4.96
CA SER A 417 8.58 31.72 -3.96
C SER A 417 9.66 30.65 -3.88
N GLY A 418 10.92 31.07 -3.72
CA GLY A 418 12.09 30.17 -3.74
C GLY A 418 12.02 28.91 -2.85
N PRO A 419 11.57 28.98 -1.57
CA PRO A 419 11.40 27.80 -0.73
C PRO A 419 10.38 26.80 -1.27
N ASP A 420 9.26 27.28 -1.82
CA ASP A 420 8.17 26.46 -2.37
C ASP A 420 8.58 25.81 -3.68
N VAL A 421 9.30 26.55 -4.54
CA VAL A 421 9.93 26.04 -5.77
C VAL A 421 10.86 24.86 -5.44
N ARG A 422 11.76 25.01 -4.44
CA ARG A 422 12.67 23.92 -4.05
C ARG A 422 11.95 22.74 -3.41
N ALA A 423 10.89 22.99 -2.63
CA ALA A 423 10.07 21.92 -2.04
C ALA A 423 9.36 21.11 -3.15
N ARG A 424 8.84 21.81 -4.17
CA ARG A 424 8.24 21.20 -5.35
C ARG A 424 9.24 20.38 -6.16
N GLY A 425 10.45 20.88 -6.38
CA GLY A 425 11.52 20.13 -7.03
C GLY A 425 11.89 18.83 -6.29
N ARG A 426 11.97 18.86 -4.95
CA ARG A 426 12.14 17.63 -4.14
C ARG A 426 10.94 16.70 -4.26
N PHE A 427 9.73 17.24 -4.24
CA PHE A 427 8.52 16.44 -4.39
C PHE A 427 8.47 15.69 -5.72
N THR A 428 8.67 16.37 -6.86
CA THR A 428 8.60 15.73 -8.19
C THR A 428 9.74 14.74 -8.44
N ARG A 429 10.91 15.03 -7.88
CA ARG A 429 12.05 14.09 -7.83
C ARG A 429 11.69 12.78 -7.13
N ASN A 430 11.09 12.86 -5.95
CA ASN A 430 10.71 11.68 -5.18
C ASN A 430 9.56 10.96 -5.88
N PHE A 431 8.59 11.74 -6.38
CA PHE A 431 7.39 11.25 -7.04
C PHE A 431 7.71 10.32 -8.22
N VAL A 432 8.61 10.70 -9.13
CA VAL A 432 8.83 9.94 -10.37
C VAL A 432 9.31 8.51 -10.09
N VAL A 433 10.15 8.32 -9.07
CA VAL A 433 10.64 6.99 -8.67
C VAL A 433 9.60 6.25 -7.83
N GLN A 434 9.01 6.92 -6.83
CA GLN A 434 8.03 6.29 -5.93
C GLN A 434 6.77 5.85 -6.67
N ALA A 435 6.31 6.64 -7.63
CA ALA A 435 5.15 6.31 -8.43
C ALA A 435 5.42 5.15 -9.38
N THR A 436 6.60 5.13 -10.00
CA THR A 436 7.02 3.99 -10.83
C THR A 436 7.22 2.71 -10.01
N ALA A 437 7.70 2.82 -8.77
CA ALA A 437 7.78 1.68 -7.85
C ALA A 437 6.39 1.13 -7.49
N ALA A 438 5.40 2.01 -7.24
CA ALA A 438 4.02 1.61 -7.00
C ALA A 438 3.39 0.95 -8.23
N GLU A 439 3.69 1.44 -9.44
CA GLU A 439 3.27 0.83 -10.69
C GLU A 439 3.83 -0.57 -10.89
N TRP A 440 5.12 -0.76 -10.56
CA TRP A 440 5.75 -2.09 -10.60
C TRP A 440 5.12 -3.06 -9.60
N ALA A 441 4.89 -2.60 -8.37
CA ALA A 441 4.21 -3.40 -7.35
C ALA A 441 2.79 -3.79 -7.78
N LEU A 442 2.05 -2.89 -8.45
CA LEU A 442 0.73 -3.21 -9.01
C LEU A 442 0.79 -4.27 -10.12
N CYS A 443 1.76 -4.19 -11.03
CA CYS A 443 1.96 -5.22 -12.06
C CYS A 443 2.30 -6.58 -11.43
N LEU A 444 3.17 -6.60 -10.42
CA LEU A 444 3.50 -7.79 -9.63
C LEU A 444 2.25 -8.37 -8.98
N LEU A 445 1.48 -7.53 -8.29
CA LEU A 445 0.27 -7.91 -7.56
C LEU A 445 -0.80 -8.49 -8.49
N ALA A 446 -1.04 -7.85 -9.63
CA ALA A 446 -2.01 -8.27 -10.63
C ALA A 446 -1.66 -9.65 -11.21
N GLU A 447 -0.39 -9.86 -11.55
CA GLU A 447 0.06 -11.15 -12.09
C GLU A 447 0.08 -12.26 -11.04
N LEU A 448 0.52 -11.96 -9.80
CA LEU A 448 0.52 -12.91 -8.70
C LEU A 448 -0.91 -13.37 -8.38
N ARG A 449 -1.84 -12.42 -8.25
CA ARG A 449 -3.27 -12.71 -8.06
C ARG A 449 -3.80 -13.62 -9.16
N ARG A 450 -3.51 -13.30 -10.43
CA ARG A 450 -3.95 -14.10 -11.58
C ARG A 450 -3.39 -15.52 -11.49
N ARG A 451 -2.10 -15.68 -11.20
CA ARG A 451 -1.46 -17.00 -11.07
C ARG A 451 -2.08 -17.83 -9.97
N LEU A 452 -2.17 -17.30 -8.76
CA LEU A 452 -2.75 -18.01 -7.62
C LEU A 452 -4.20 -18.43 -7.88
N THR A 453 -5.00 -17.57 -8.52
CA THR A 453 -6.43 -17.84 -8.78
C THR A 453 -6.66 -18.82 -9.94
N THR A 454 -5.72 -18.90 -10.90
CA THR A 454 -5.87 -19.75 -12.10
C THR A 454 -5.03 -21.03 -12.03
N ASP A 455 -4.27 -21.22 -10.96
CA ASP A 455 -3.53 -22.45 -10.74
C ASP A 455 -4.50 -23.61 -10.49
N PRO A 456 -4.35 -24.75 -11.20
CA PRO A 456 -5.17 -25.93 -10.95
C PRO A 456 -4.89 -26.60 -9.59
N ASP A 457 -3.72 -26.35 -8.99
CA ASP A 457 -3.37 -26.84 -7.66
C ASP A 457 -3.99 -25.93 -6.59
N PRO A 458 -5.02 -26.41 -5.85
CA PRO A 458 -5.66 -25.61 -4.80
C PRO A 458 -4.72 -25.33 -3.62
N THR A 459 -3.54 -25.98 -3.57
CA THR A 459 -2.53 -25.73 -2.55
C THR A 459 -1.65 -24.52 -2.85
N ALA A 460 -1.74 -23.91 -4.04
CA ALA A 460 -1.02 -22.68 -4.40
C ALA A 460 -1.26 -21.54 -3.39
N GLY A 461 -2.47 -21.49 -2.84
CA GLY A 461 -2.85 -20.57 -1.77
C GLY A 461 -3.46 -19.26 -2.27
N GLU A 462 -3.56 -18.28 -1.39
CA GLU A 462 -4.18 -16.99 -1.68
C GLU A 462 -3.35 -15.82 -1.18
N LEU A 463 -3.44 -14.71 -1.90
CA LEU A 463 -2.85 -13.44 -1.50
C LEU A 463 -3.68 -12.88 -0.34
N VAL A 464 -3.06 -12.69 0.82
CA VAL A 464 -3.76 -12.27 2.06
C VAL A 464 -3.33 -10.90 2.58
N PHE A 465 -2.18 -10.39 2.12
CA PHE A 465 -1.67 -9.10 2.56
C PHE A 465 -0.73 -8.48 1.53
N PHE A 466 -0.79 -7.16 1.43
CA PHE A 466 0.07 -6.34 0.60
C PHE A 466 0.44 -5.05 1.33
N GLN A 467 1.72 -4.70 1.30
CA GLN A 467 2.22 -3.46 1.88
C GLN A 467 3.39 -2.93 1.06
N HIS A 468 3.18 -1.80 0.38
CA HIS A 468 4.17 -1.18 -0.51
C HIS A 468 4.65 -2.14 -1.61
N ASP A 469 5.63 -2.97 -1.30
CA ASP A 469 6.30 -3.94 -2.14
C ASP A 469 6.46 -5.31 -1.46
N GLU A 470 5.92 -5.47 -0.25
CA GLU A 470 5.75 -6.75 0.44
C GLU A 470 4.42 -7.40 0.02
N VAL A 471 4.48 -8.66 -0.41
CA VAL A 471 3.32 -9.52 -0.67
C VAL A 471 3.35 -10.74 0.24
N VAL A 472 2.17 -11.21 0.62
CA VAL A 472 2.02 -12.34 1.53
C VAL A 472 1.02 -13.31 0.97
N VAL A 473 1.50 -14.53 0.74
CA VAL A 473 0.66 -15.65 0.29
C VAL A 473 0.45 -16.60 1.45
N HIS A 474 -0.81 -16.89 1.78
CA HIS A 474 -1.18 -17.95 2.72
C HIS A 474 -1.41 -19.24 1.91
N THR A 475 -0.58 -20.25 2.14
CA THR A 475 -0.47 -21.42 1.24
C THR A 475 -0.17 -22.72 1.99
N ARG A 476 -0.56 -23.85 1.39
CA ARG A 476 -0.11 -25.19 1.81
C ARG A 476 1.12 -25.65 1.02
N ASN A 477 1.49 -24.95 -0.04
CA ASN A 477 2.60 -25.28 -0.91
C ASN A 477 3.54 -24.06 -1.08
N PRO A 478 4.43 -23.82 -0.10
CA PRO A 478 5.30 -22.64 -0.10
C PRO A 478 6.28 -22.60 -1.28
N ALA A 479 6.67 -23.76 -1.81
CA ALA A 479 7.54 -23.84 -3.00
C ALA A 479 6.81 -23.33 -4.25
N LEU A 480 5.56 -23.76 -4.47
CA LEU A 480 4.74 -23.29 -5.59
C LEU A 480 4.42 -21.80 -5.46
N ALA A 481 4.03 -21.32 -4.28
CA ALA A 481 3.79 -19.91 -4.03
C ALA A 481 5.05 -19.04 -4.30
N SER A 482 6.24 -19.50 -3.85
CA SER A 482 7.50 -18.80 -4.13
C SER A 482 7.81 -18.76 -5.63
N ALA A 483 7.58 -19.85 -6.36
CA ALA A 483 7.75 -19.89 -7.81
C ALA A 483 6.81 -18.92 -8.54
N HIS A 484 5.55 -18.81 -8.08
CA HIS A 484 4.60 -17.83 -8.62
C HIS A 484 5.02 -16.40 -8.35
N ILE A 485 5.57 -16.10 -7.17
CA ILE A 485 6.12 -14.77 -6.85
C ILE A 485 7.28 -14.44 -7.79
N SER A 486 8.26 -15.33 -7.95
CA SER A 486 9.40 -15.13 -8.85
C SER A 486 8.96 -14.94 -10.31
N ALA A 487 8.02 -15.77 -10.79
CA ALA A 487 7.52 -15.62 -12.15
C ALA A 487 6.71 -14.32 -12.36
N SER A 488 6.02 -13.84 -11.32
CA SER A 488 5.29 -12.58 -11.36
C SER A 488 6.24 -11.37 -11.41
N VAL A 489 7.37 -11.44 -10.70
CA VAL A 489 8.46 -10.45 -10.77
C VAL A 489 8.99 -10.33 -12.19
N ASP A 490 9.25 -11.45 -12.86
CA ASP A 490 9.76 -11.47 -14.23
C ASP A 490 8.77 -10.85 -15.22
N VAL A 491 7.48 -11.16 -15.07
CA VAL A 491 6.41 -10.60 -15.91
C VAL A 491 6.26 -9.10 -15.64
N ALA A 492 6.17 -8.67 -14.38
CA ALA A 492 6.05 -7.25 -14.03
C ALA A 492 7.22 -6.42 -14.56
N THR A 493 8.44 -6.95 -14.40
CA THR A 493 9.67 -6.32 -14.90
C THR A 493 9.67 -6.20 -16.42
N ARG A 494 9.28 -7.27 -17.14
CA ARG A 494 9.21 -7.28 -18.60
C ARG A 494 8.13 -6.35 -19.14
N LEU A 495 6.96 -6.33 -18.49
CA LEU A 495 5.84 -5.45 -18.87
C LEU A 495 6.23 -3.97 -18.79
N MET A 496 6.97 -3.58 -17.76
CA MET A 496 7.37 -2.18 -17.59
C MET A 496 8.63 -1.83 -18.37
N PHE A 497 9.70 -2.59 -18.20
CA PHE A 497 11.04 -2.18 -18.64
C PHE A 497 11.58 -2.99 -19.83
N GLY A 498 10.80 -3.93 -20.36
CA GLY A 498 11.22 -4.80 -21.44
C GLY A 498 12.38 -5.72 -21.02
N ASN A 499 13.32 -5.95 -21.94
CA ASN A 499 14.52 -6.74 -21.65
C ASN A 499 15.55 -5.87 -20.92
N THR A 500 15.59 -5.96 -19.60
CA THR A 500 16.55 -5.25 -18.74
C THR A 500 17.46 -6.22 -17.99
N ARG A 501 18.68 -5.78 -17.65
CA ARG A 501 19.58 -6.50 -16.74
C ARG A 501 19.32 -6.20 -15.27
N VAL A 502 18.48 -5.20 -14.99
CA VAL A 502 18.07 -4.88 -13.62
C VAL A 502 17.26 -6.06 -13.06
N ARG A 503 17.69 -6.57 -11.91
CA ARG A 503 16.94 -7.59 -11.15
C ARG A 503 16.13 -6.91 -10.05
N PHE A 504 14.97 -7.47 -9.73
CA PHE A 504 14.11 -7.07 -8.63
C PHE A 504 13.93 -8.24 -7.66
N PRO A 505 14.96 -8.59 -6.87
CA PRO A 505 14.91 -9.77 -6.02
C PRO A 505 13.84 -9.60 -4.93
N MET A 506 12.99 -10.62 -4.81
CA MET A 506 12.03 -10.76 -3.72
C MET A 506 12.64 -11.69 -2.67
N LYS A 507 12.92 -11.17 -1.49
CA LYS A 507 13.39 -12.00 -0.37
C LYS A 507 12.21 -12.72 0.22
N THR A 508 12.12 -14.03 0.00
CA THR A 508 11.05 -14.88 0.51
C THR A 508 11.42 -15.44 1.88
N ALA A 509 10.45 -15.48 2.78
CA ALA A 509 10.53 -16.20 4.05
C ALA A 509 9.26 -17.03 4.24
N VAL A 510 9.42 -18.30 4.58
CA VAL A 510 8.30 -19.21 4.88
C VAL A 510 8.11 -19.23 6.39
N ARG A 511 6.89 -18.99 6.88
CA ARG A 511 6.62 -18.85 8.32
C ARG A 511 5.27 -19.43 8.71
N THR A 512 5.13 -19.88 9.94
CA THR A 512 3.82 -20.24 10.52
C THR A 512 3.23 -19.09 11.33
N THR A 513 4.09 -18.23 11.90
CA THR A 513 3.69 -16.96 12.50
C THR A 513 4.61 -15.82 12.10
N TYR A 514 4.10 -14.60 12.07
CA TYR A 514 4.93 -13.40 11.82
C TYR A 514 5.92 -13.10 12.95
N ALA A 515 5.75 -13.70 14.12
CA ALA A 515 6.69 -13.57 15.22
C ALA A 515 7.97 -14.39 15.05
N ASP A 516 7.96 -15.41 14.18
CA ASP A 516 9.13 -16.27 13.95
C ASP A 516 10.30 -15.40 13.44
N ASP A 517 11.53 -15.71 13.84
CA ASP A 517 12.69 -15.09 13.20
C ASP A 517 12.79 -15.59 11.74
N PRO A 518 13.38 -14.82 10.81
CA PRO A 518 13.67 -15.35 9.48
C PRO A 518 14.58 -16.56 9.62
N GLU A 519 14.15 -17.74 9.14
CA GLU A 519 15.03 -18.90 8.94
C GLU A 519 16.18 -18.58 7.98
#